data_AF-A0A950ZWZ6-F1
#
_entry.id   AF-A0A950ZWZ6-F1
#
_cell.length_a   1.000
_cell.length_b   1.000
_cell.length_c   1.000
_cell.angle_alpha   90.00
_cell.angle_beta   90.00
_cell.angle_gamma   90.00
#
_symmetry.space_group_name_H-M   'P 1'
#
loop_
_entity.id
_entity.type
_entity.pdbx_description
1 polymer ?
#
loop_
_entity_poly.entity_id
_entity_poly.type
_entity_poly.pdbx_seq_one_letter_code
_entity_poly.pdbx_strand_id
1 'polypeptide(L)'
;MVSKWILVLALGLEAHFAASYLVPLDAPSQREFGGLLRWFWPWAYGDAGALGQITPEAGFPVTGFFLAMAAGCALLPAALAAAGWWVPSTWWPLLAIIGAAFLLVLMVVFISPTKVGPILFALATLYMAVSRPALFATS
;
A
#
# COMPACT_ATOMS: atom_id res chain seq x y z
N MET A 1 -23.22 -1.82 -13.10
CA MET A 1 -22.61 -0.85 -12.17
C MET A 1 -21.64 -1.61 -11.29
N VAL A 2 -20.42 -1.12 -11.09
CA VAL A 2 -19.44 -1.77 -10.19
C VAL A 2 -19.77 -1.34 -8.77
N SER A 3 -19.80 -2.29 -7.84
CA SER A 3 -20.08 -1.98 -6.42
C SER A 3 -18.97 -1.10 -5.85
N LYS A 4 -19.33 0.02 -5.19
CA LYS A 4 -18.36 0.88 -4.49
C LYS A 4 -17.55 0.13 -3.43
N TRP A 5 -18.11 -0.95 -2.89
CA TRP A 5 -17.42 -1.78 -1.91
C TRP A 5 -16.19 -2.48 -2.49
N ILE A 6 -16.15 -2.72 -3.80
CA ILE A 6 -14.93 -3.21 -4.47
C ILE A 6 -13.81 -2.16 -4.36
N LEU A 7 -14.13 -0.88 -4.58
CA LEU A 7 -13.18 0.21 -4.42
C LEU A 7 -12.74 0.36 -2.95
N VAL A 8 -13.68 0.32 -2.00
CA VAL A 8 -13.38 0.38 -0.56
C VAL A 8 -12.43 -0.76 -0.15
N LEU A 9 -12.72 -1.99 -0.59
CA LEU A 9 -11.88 -3.15 -0.30
C LEU A 9 -10.50 -3.04 -0.95
N ALA A 10 -10.42 -2.56 -2.19
CA ALA A 10 -9.14 -2.37 -2.89
C ALA A 10 -8.27 -1.31 -2.18
N LEU A 11 -8.84 -0.15 -1.86
CA LEU A 11 -8.14 0.93 -1.13
C LEU A 11 -7.75 0.50 0.29
N GLY A 12 -8.63 -0.24 0.98
CA GLY A 12 -8.34 -0.80 2.29
C GLY A 12 -7.21 -1.84 2.25
N LEU A 13 -7.17 -2.65 1.19
CA LEU A 13 -6.09 -3.62 0.98
C LEU A 13 -4.76 -2.93 0.66
N GLU A 14 -4.76 -1.86 -0.13
CA GLU A 14 -3.54 -1.05 -0.35
C GLU A 14 -3.09 -0.32 0.92
N ALA A 15 -4.02 0.19 1.72
CA ALA A 15 -3.71 0.75 3.04
C ALA A 15 -3.10 -0.32 3.96
N HIS A 16 -3.59 -1.57 3.88
CA HIS A 16 -2.99 -2.70 4.57
C HIS A 16 -1.57 -2.98 4.04
N PHE A 17 -1.34 -2.96 2.73
CA PHE A 17 0.00 -3.11 2.15
C PHE A 17 0.96 -2.03 2.69
N ALA A 18 0.53 -0.78 2.76
CA ALA A 18 1.31 0.30 3.34
C ALA A 18 1.55 0.10 4.85
N ALA A 19 0.53 -0.32 5.61
CA ALA A 19 0.65 -0.56 7.05
C ALA A 19 1.60 -1.73 7.38
N SER A 20 1.65 -2.75 6.52
CA SER A 20 2.60 -3.87 6.66
C SER A 20 4.07 -3.42 6.56
N TYR A 21 4.36 -2.23 6.03
CA TYR A 21 5.69 -1.62 6.08
C TYR A 21 6.03 -0.96 7.42
N LEU A 22 5.06 -0.74 8.30
CA LEU A 22 5.27 -0.06 9.59
C LEU A 22 5.69 -1.02 10.71
N VAL A 23 5.56 -2.33 10.49
CA VAL A 23 5.84 -3.36 11.51
C VAL A 23 6.90 -4.34 10.99
N PRO A 24 8.15 -4.27 11.48
CA PRO A 24 9.18 -5.23 11.08
C PRO A 24 8.83 -6.64 11.60
N LEU A 25 9.09 -7.67 10.78
CA LEU A 25 8.93 -9.07 11.19
C LEU A 25 10.01 -9.45 12.22
N ASP A 26 9.62 -10.17 13.26
CA ASP A 26 10.54 -10.77 14.22
C ASP A 26 11.30 -11.97 13.61
N ALA A 27 12.50 -12.22 14.14
CA ALA A 27 13.44 -13.22 13.61
C ALA A 27 12.88 -14.65 13.45
N PRO A 28 11.94 -15.14 14.29
CA PRO A 28 11.27 -16.43 14.07
C PRO A 28 10.36 -16.41 12.83
N SER A 29 9.55 -15.36 12.67
CA SER A 29 8.60 -15.22 11.55
C SER A 29 9.28 -15.16 10.20
N GLN A 30 10.50 -14.63 10.16
CA GLN A 30 11.28 -14.58 8.93
C GLN A 30 11.78 -15.95 8.45
N ARG A 31 11.94 -16.91 9.36
CA ARG A 31 12.40 -18.27 9.03
C ARG A 31 11.23 -19.15 8.58
N GLU A 32 10.01 -18.81 8.96
CA GLU A 32 8.80 -19.50 8.51
C GLU A 32 8.38 -18.96 7.14
N PHE A 33 8.56 -19.77 6.10
CA PHE A 33 8.23 -19.40 4.71
C PHE A 33 8.89 -18.09 4.24
N GLY A 34 10.13 -17.82 4.65
CA GLY A 34 10.86 -16.60 4.26
C GLY A 34 10.21 -15.30 4.72
N GLY A 35 9.42 -15.31 5.80
CA GLY A 35 8.70 -14.13 6.31
C GLY A 35 7.25 -14.01 5.84
N LEU A 36 6.73 -14.95 5.06
CA LEU A 36 5.40 -14.83 4.45
C LEU A 36 4.24 -14.98 5.43
N LEU A 37 4.43 -15.65 6.57
CA LEU A 37 3.31 -16.22 7.32
C LEU A 37 2.66 -15.32 8.37
N ARG A 38 3.28 -14.24 8.85
CA ARG A 38 2.66 -13.55 10.00
C ARG A 38 1.57 -12.54 9.64
N TRP A 39 1.66 -11.86 8.50
CA TRP A 39 0.55 -11.10 7.88
C TRP A 39 0.78 -11.06 6.37
N PHE A 40 -0.11 -11.71 5.60
CA PHE A 40 -0.17 -11.80 4.14
C PHE A 40 0.62 -10.71 3.37
N TRP A 41 1.92 -10.97 3.16
CA TRP A 41 2.80 -10.32 2.17
C TRP A 41 3.64 -9.10 2.62
N PRO A 42 4.98 -9.12 2.42
CA PRO A 42 5.88 -9.11 3.56
C PRO A 42 6.88 -7.97 3.54
N TRP A 43 7.37 -7.67 4.74
CA TRP A 43 8.72 -7.24 4.98
C TRP A 43 9.58 -8.46 5.30
N ALA A 44 10.48 -8.86 4.42
CA ALA A 44 11.52 -9.84 4.75
C ALA A 44 12.86 -9.12 4.88
N TYR A 45 13.67 -9.41 5.91
CA TYR A 45 15.09 -9.03 5.83
C TYR A 45 15.66 -9.64 4.55
N GLY A 46 16.34 -8.83 3.75
CA GLY A 46 16.85 -9.22 2.43
C GLY A 46 16.18 -8.53 1.24
N ASP A 47 15.06 -7.82 1.41
CA ASP A 47 14.54 -6.91 0.37
C ASP A 47 15.62 -5.85 0.05
N ALA A 48 15.98 -5.75 -1.23
CA ALA A 48 17.05 -4.88 -1.72
C ALA A 48 16.53 -3.95 -2.82
N GLY A 49 17.06 -2.73 -2.86
CA GLY A 49 16.77 -1.81 -3.96
C GLY A 49 17.60 -0.54 -3.88
N ALA A 50 17.10 0.53 -4.50
CA ALA A 50 17.87 1.77 -4.68
C ALA A 50 18.25 2.47 -3.36
N LEU A 51 17.52 2.19 -2.27
CA LEU A 51 17.82 2.69 -0.93
C LEU A 51 18.62 1.69 -0.07
N GLY A 52 19.20 0.66 -0.70
CA GLY A 52 20.02 -0.36 -0.04
C GLY A 52 19.25 -1.64 0.25
N GLN A 53 19.87 -2.50 1.06
CA GLN A 53 19.30 -3.76 1.50
C GLN A 53 18.85 -3.63 2.95
N ILE A 54 17.65 -4.12 3.23
CA ILE A 54 17.12 -4.11 4.59
C ILE A 54 17.71 -5.32 5.32
N THR A 55 18.62 -5.07 6.26
CA THR A 55 19.14 -6.09 7.17
C THR A 55 19.09 -5.59 8.62
N PRO A 56 19.13 -6.49 9.62
CA PRO A 56 19.25 -6.10 11.02
C PRO A 56 20.47 -5.22 11.28
N GLU A 57 21.57 -5.42 10.53
CA GLU A 57 22.80 -4.64 10.67
C GLU A 57 22.73 -3.28 9.96
N ALA A 58 21.93 -3.15 8.89
CA ALA A 58 21.77 -1.91 8.12
C ALA A 58 20.88 -0.86 8.83
N GLY A 59 20.17 -1.26 9.89
CA GLY A 59 19.30 -0.39 10.68
C GLY A 59 17.89 -0.20 10.10
N PHE A 60 17.10 0.66 10.76
CA PHE A 60 15.71 0.90 10.38
C PHE A 60 15.62 1.84 9.15
N PRO A 61 14.93 1.45 8.07
CA PRO A 61 14.86 2.23 6.83
C PRO A 61 13.85 3.38 6.94
N VAL A 62 14.30 4.47 7.55
CA VAL A 62 13.52 5.68 7.88
C VAL A 62 12.73 6.22 6.68
N THR A 63 13.36 6.31 5.50
CA THR A 63 12.69 6.81 4.29
C THR A 63 11.54 5.89 3.84
N GLY A 64 11.75 4.57 3.89
CA GLY A 64 10.71 3.59 3.57
C GLY A 64 9.54 3.66 4.53
N PHE A 65 9.82 3.86 5.82
CA PHE A 65 8.80 4.07 6.85
C PHE A 65 7.95 5.32 6.58
N PHE A 66 8.56 6.46 6.27
CA PHE A 66 7.81 7.68 5.98
C PHE A 66 6.97 7.58 4.70
N LEU A 67 7.49 6.90 3.65
CA LEU A 67 6.72 6.62 2.44
C LEU A 67 5.52 5.70 2.72
N ALA A 68 5.73 4.65 3.52
CA ALA A 68 4.66 3.76 3.94
C ALA A 68 3.59 4.47 4.77
N MET A 69 4.01 5.29 5.73
CA MET A 69 3.11 6.07 6.55
C MET A 69 2.31 7.06 5.70
N ALA A 70 2.97 7.79 4.79
CA ALA A 70 2.31 8.71 3.87
C ALA A 70 1.30 8.00 2.96
N ALA A 71 1.67 6.83 2.41
CA ALA A 71 0.77 6.01 1.61
C ALA A 71 -0.45 5.56 2.42
N GLY A 72 -0.25 5.00 3.62
CA GLY A 72 -1.33 4.56 4.50
C GLY A 72 -2.24 5.71 4.94
N CYS A 73 -1.67 6.85 5.30
CA CYS A 73 -2.40 8.07 5.67
C CYS A 73 -3.19 8.68 4.52
N ALA A 74 -2.90 8.35 3.26
CA ALA A 74 -3.69 8.75 2.11
C ALA A 74 -4.74 7.68 1.73
N LEU A 75 -4.35 6.41 1.69
CA LEU A 75 -5.19 5.29 1.23
C LEU A 75 -6.33 4.96 2.21
N LEU A 76 -6.08 5.03 3.52
CA LEU A 76 -7.13 4.79 4.51
C LEU A 76 -8.25 5.85 4.41
N PRO A 77 -7.95 7.17 4.42
CA PRO A 77 -8.96 8.18 4.12
C PRO A 77 -9.60 8.04 2.74
N ALA A 78 -8.87 7.56 1.72
CA ALA A 78 -9.46 7.29 0.41
C ALA A 78 -10.54 6.21 0.51
N ALA A 79 -10.29 5.12 1.25
CA ALA A 79 -11.26 4.05 1.48
C ALA A 79 -12.49 4.56 2.25
N LEU A 80 -12.27 5.40 3.27
CA LEU A 80 -13.35 6.04 4.04
C LEU A 80 -14.18 7.00 3.17
N ALA A 81 -13.53 7.80 2.32
CA ALA A 81 -14.21 8.66 1.34
C ALA A 81 -15.03 7.84 0.34
N ALA A 82 -14.49 6.75 -0.19
CA ALA A 82 -15.20 5.84 -1.09
C ALA A 82 -16.40 5.14 -0.40
N ALA A 83 -16.30 4.89 0.91
CA ALA A 83 -17.41 4.36 1.71
C ALA A 83 -18.49 5.43 2.01
N GLY A 84 -18.15 6.72 1.91
CA GLY A 84 -19.00 7.83 2.32
C GLY A 84 -18.98 8.05 3.84
N TRP A 85 -17.89 7.68 4.51
CA TRP A 85 -17.77 7.77 5.97
C TRP A 85 -16.69 8.77 6.38
N TRP A 86 -17.06 9.81 7.13
CA TRP A 86 -16.20 10.83 7.75
C TRP A 86 -15.38 11.73 6.81
N VAL A 87 -14.99 11.24 5.63
CA VAL A 87 -14.22 11.96 4.62
C VAL A 87 -15.16 12.30 3.45
N PRO A 88 -15.11 13.53 2.89
CA PRO A 88 -15.94 13.88 1.74
C PRO A 88 -15.72 12.92 0.57
N SER A 89 -16.79 12.35 0.02
CA SER A 89 -16.69 11.31 -1.01
C SER A 89 -15.93 11.79 -2.25
N THR A 90 -16.03 13.07 -2.60
CA THR A 90 -15.31 13.66 -3.74
C THR A 90 -13.79 13.64 -3.60
N TRP A 91 -13.25 13.39 -2.39
CA TRP A 91 -11.80 13.38 -2.15
C TRP A 91 -11.15 12.03 -2.46
N TRP A 92 -11.93 10.95 -2.61
CA TRP A 92 -11.37 9.62 -2.82
C TRP A 92 -10.38 9.55 -4.00
N PRO A 93 -10.60 10.18 -5.17
CA PRO A 93 -9.67 10.04 -6.30
C PRO A 93 -8.32 10.68 -6.01
N LEU A 94 -8.33 11.88 -5.41
CA LEU A 94 -7.10 12.60 -5.07
C LEU A 94 -6.28 11.83 -4.04
N LEU A 95 -6.94 11.35 -2.98
CA LEU A 95 -6.31 10.58 -1.91
C LEU A 95 -5.76 9.25 -2.44
N ALA A 96 -6.52 8.57 -3.30
CA ALA A 96 -6.08 7.33 -3.96
C ALA A 96 -4.87 7.56 -4.87
N ILE A 97 -4.83 8.65 -5.64
CA ILE A 97 -3.69 9.00 -6.49
C ILE A 97 -2.42 9.22 -5.66
N ILE A 98 -2.51 10.05 -4.61
CA ILE A 98 -1.37 10.36 -3.74
C ILE A 98 -0.89 9.08 -3.05
N GLY A 99 -1.81 8.31 -2.49
CA GLY A 99 -1.53 7.07 -1.78
C GLY A 99 -0.88 6.01 -2.67
N ALA A 100 -1.47 5.74 -3.83
CA ALA A 100 -0.94 4.78 -4.80
C ALA A 100 0.42 5.23 -5.37
N ALA A 101 0.63 6.53 -5.57
CA ALA A 101 1.93 7.04 -6.00
C ALA A 101 3.02 6.79 -4.95
N PHE A 102 2.77 7.10 -3.67
CA PHE A 102 3.72 6.80 -2.60
C PHE A 102 3.95 5.30 -2.44
N LEU A 103 2.88 4.49 -2.55
CA LEU A 103 2.98 3.04 -2.49
C LEU A 103 3.83 2.49 -3.64
N LEU A 104 3.67 3.00 -4.87
CA LEU A 104 4.50 2.60 -6.01
C LEU A 104 5.97 2.98 -5.83
N VAL A 105 6.24 4.21 -5.40
CA VAL A 105 7.62 4.63 -5.11
C VAL A 105 8.23 3.69 -4.09
N LEU A 106 7.51 3.38 -3.02
CA LEU A 106 7.94 2.45 -1.99
C LEU A 106 8.24 1.05 -2.56
N MET A 107 7.35 0.50 -3.39
CA MET A 107 7.53 -0.83 -3.99
C MET A 107 8.70 -0.88 -4.98
N VAL A 108 8.89 0.17 -5.79
CA VAL A 108 9.97 0.24 -6.79
C VAL A 108 11.33 0.38 -6.10
N VAL A 109 11.37 1.17 -5.04
CA VAL A 109 12.60 1.43 -4.30
C VAL A 109 13.06 0.22 -3.48
N PHE A 110 12.12 -0.66 -3.08
CA PHE A 110 12.38 -1.94 -2.40
C PHE A 110 11.86 -3.13 -3.23
N ILE A 111 12.22 -3.17 -4.51
CA ILE A 111 11.65 -4.16 -5.44
C ILE A 111 12.04 -5.58 -5.04
N SER A 112 11.03 -6.43 -4.91
CA SER A 112 11.21 -7.86 -4.73
C SER A 112 10.00 -8.61 -5.33
N PRO A 113 10.07 -9.93 -5.54
CA PRO A 113 8.97 -10.70 -6.11
C PRO A 113 7.65 -10.50 -5.34
N THR A 114 7.73 -10.20 -4.05
CA THR A 114 6.56 -9.97 -3.23
C THR A 114 5.89 -8.62 -3.52
N LYS A 115 6.58 -7.65 -4.11
CA LYS A 115 6.01 -6.33 -4.40
C LYS A 115 5.17 -6.29 -5.68
N VAL A 116 5.21 -7.34 -6.51
CA VAL A 116 4.45 -7.38 -7.78
C VAL A 116 2.96 -7.19 -7.56
N GLY A 117 2.37 -7.85 -6.55
CA GLY A 117 0.96 -7.69 -6.20
C GLY A 117 0.60 -6.24 -5.84
N PRO A 118 1.24 -5.65 -4.83
CA PRO A 118 1.06 -4.24 -4.48
C PRO A 118 1.27 -3.26 -5.65
N ILE A 119 2.26 -3.51 -6.52
CA ILE A 119 2.49 -2.68 -7.73
C ILE A 119 1.27 -2.74 -8.65
N LEU A 120 0.76 -3.94 -8.95
CA LEU A 120 -0.41 -4.10 -9.82
C LEU A 120 -1.66 -3.43 -9.23
N PHE A 121 -1.85 -3.55 -7.91
CA PHE A 121 -2.93 -2.85 -7.20
C PHE A 121 -2.81 -1.34 -7.34
N ALA A 122 -1.64 -0.77 -7.01
CA ALA A 122 -1.43 0.67 -7.07
C ALA A 122 -1.57 1.22 -8.51
N LEU A 123 -1.12 0.49 -9.53
CA LEU A 123 -1.35 0.85 -10.93
C LEU A 123 -2.84 0.81 -11.30
N ALA A 124 -3.58 -0.21 -10.84
CA ALA A 124 -5.02 -0.30 -11.05
C ALA A 124 -5.75 0.86 -10.35
N THR A 125 -5.37 1.20 -9.12
CA THR A 125 -5.92 2.33 -8.38
C THR A 125 -5.65 3.66 -9.07
N LEU A 126 -4.43 3.89 -9.58
CA LEU A 126 -4.13 5.06 -10.40
C LEU A 126 -4.99 5.11 -11.66
N TYR A 127 -5.10 3.99 -12.39
CA TYR A 127 -5.95 3.93 -13.58
C TYR A 127 -7.41 4.29 -13.26
N MET A 128 -7.96 3.74 -12.18
CA MET A 128 -9.34 3.98 -11.79
C MET A 128 -9.57 5.42 -11.31
N ALA A 129 -8.68 5.95 -10.48
CA ALA A 129 -8.80 7.30 -9.94
C ALA A 129 -8.65 8.39 -11.03
N VAL A 130 -7.74 8.17 -12.00
CA VAL A 130 -7.49 9.13 -13.08
C VAL A 130 -8.51 9.00 -14.21
N SER A 131 -8.77 7.77 -14.68
CA SER A 131 -9.49 7.54 -15.93
C SER A 131 -10.97 7.24 -15.73
N ARG A 132 -11.36 6.76 -14.54
CA ARG A 132 -12.70 6.23 -14.27
C ARG A 132 -13.32 6.71 -12.94
N PRO A 133 -13.10 7.94 -12.45
CA PRO A 133 -13.61 8.35 -11.13
C PRO A 133 -15.16 8.33 -11.07
N ALA A 134 -15.82 8.58 -12.21
CA ALA A 134 -17.27 8.57 -12.31
C ALA A 134 -17.91 7.18 -12.09
N LEU A 135 -17.16 6.07 -12.26
CA LEU A 135 -17.68 4.72 -12.03
C LEU A 135 -18.10 4.47 -10.57
N PHE A 136 -17.60 5.30 -9.64
CA PHE A 136 -17.87 5.22 -8.21
C PHE A 136 -18.43 6.52 -7.63
N ALA A 137 -18.78 7.50 -8.47
CA ALA A 137 -19.26 8.82 -8.04
C ALA A 137 -20.74 8.83 -7.59
N THR A 138 -21.47 7.73 -7.78
CA THR A 138 -22.90 7.62 -7.49
C THR A 138 -23.16 6.54 -6.46
N SER A 139 -23.19 6.91 -5.18
CA SER A 139 -23.80 6.09 -4.13
C SER A 139 -24.21 6.93 -2.95
#